data_AF-A0A967TGB9-F1
#
_entry.id   AF-A0A967TGB9-F1
#
_cell.length_a   1.000
_cell.length_b   1.000
_cell.length_c   1.000
_cell.angle_alpha   90.00
_cell.angle_beta   90.00
_cell.angle_gamma   90.00
#
_symmetry.space_group_name_H-M   'P 1'
#
loop_
_entity.id
_entity.type
_entity.pdbx_description
1 polymer ?
#
loop_
_entity_poly.entity_id
_entity_poly.type
_entity_poly.pdbx_seq_one_letter_code
_entity_poly.pdbx_strand_id
1 'polypeptide(L)' 'INASILGFSNKHINRLFDQIVDFSGLEEYIDMPVQSYSSGMVVRLGFSVAAHLEPDILLVDEVLAVGDLAFKTK' A
#
# COMPACT_ATOMS: atom_id res chain seq x y z
N ILE A 1 -7.43 -5.11 -6.70
CA ILE A 1 -7.54 -6.51 -6.21
C ILE A 1 -8.37 -6.44 -4.94
N ASN A 2 -9.58 -7.01 -4.94
CA ASN A 2 -10.48 -6.90 -3.79
C ASN A 2 -9.94 -7.78 -2.65
N ALA A 3 -9.55 -7.17 -1.54
CA ALA A 3 -9.08 -7.88 -0.34
C ALA A 3 -10.10 -8.90 0.21
N SER A 4 -11.39 -8.71 -0.10
CA SER A 4 -12.47 -9.65 0.18
C SER A 4 -12.30 -11.02 -0.51
N ILE A 5 -11.55 -11.07 -1.61
CA ILE A 5 -11.28 -12.31 -2.36
C ILE A 5 -10.27 -13.21 -1.62
N LEU A 6 -9.48 -12.65 -0.70
CA LEU A 6 -8.47 -13.37 0.08
C LEU A 6 -9.02 -14.02 1.37
N GLY A 7 -10.34 -13.98 1.61
CA GLY A 7 -10.95 -14.64 2.77
C GLY A 7 -10.80 -13.92 4.10
N PHE A 8 -10.31 -12.67 4.09
CA PHE A 8 -10.19 -11.85 5.31
C PHE A 8 -11.56 -11.39 5.83
N SER A 9 -11.71 -11.38 7.16
CA SER A 9 -12.87 -10.74 7.80
C SER A 9 -12.86 -9.22 7.53
N ASN A 10 -14.04 -8.60 7.43
CA ASN A 10 -14.14 -7.14 7.23
C ASN A 10 -13.37 -6.34 8.29
N LYS A 11 -13.33 -6.82 9.54
CA LYS A 11 -12.55 -6.17 10.62
C LYS A 11 -11.05 -6.19 10.33
N HIS A 12 -10.56 -7.30 9.77
CA HIS A 12 -9.15 -7.44 9.39
C HIS A 12 -8.83 -6.55 8.17
N ILE A 13 -9.71 -6.53 7.17
CA ILE A 13 -9.56 -5.67 5.98
C ILE A 13 -9.50 -4.20 6.38
N ASN A 14 -10.40 -3.73 7.25
CA ASN A 14 -10.40 -2.33 7.70
C ASN A 14 -9.10 -1.98 8.45
N ARG A 15 -8.62 -2.88 9.31
CA ARG A 15 -7.35 -2.66 10.02
C ARG A 15 -6.16 -2.60 9.06
N LEU A 16 -6.09 -3.51 8.08
CA LEU A 16 -5.04 -3.48 7.06
C LEU A 16 -5.14 -2.21 6.22
N PHE A 17 -6.36 -1.79 5.86
CA PHE A 17 -6.57 -0.55 5.12
C PHE A 17 -6.00 0.65 5.89
N ASP A 18 -6.35 0.84 7.15
CA ASP A 18 -5.85 1.95 7.96
C ASP A 18 -4.30 1.94 8.04
N GLN A 19 -3.70 0.75 8.19
CA GLN A 19 -2.24 0.58 8.19
C GLN A 19 -1.59 0.90 6.85
N ILE A 20 -2.19 0.48 5.74
CA ILE A 20 -1.72 0.77 4.38
C ILE A 20 -1.76 2.27 4.11
N VAL A 21 -2.84 2.95 4.52
CA VAL A 21 -3.01 4.39 4.30
C VAL A 21 -1.95 5.16 5.10
N ASP A 22 -1.79 4.87 6.39
CA ASP A 22 -0.77 5.45 7.28
C ASP A 22 0.65 5.25 6.72
N PHE A 23 0.96 4.03 6.28
CA PHE A 23 2.27 3.73 5.71
C PHE A 23 2.54 4.44 4.37
N SER A 24 1.50 4.69 3.57
CA SER A 24 1.62 5.35 2.27
C SER A 24 1.83 6.87 2.35
N GLY A 25 1.46 7.48 3.48
CA GLY A 25 1.40 8.94 3.67
C GLY A 25 0.42 9.62 2.70
N LEU A 26 -0.73 8.99 2.48
CA LEU A 26 -1.78 9.45 1.54
C LEU A 26 -3.12 9.71 2.23
N GLU A 27 -3.16 9.87 3.54
CA GLU A 27 -4.37 10.08 4.35
C GLU A 27 -5.27 11.18 3.78
N GLU A 28 -4.69 12.31 3.39
CA GLU A 28 -5.44 13.46 2.83
C GLU A 28 -5.95 13.22 1.39
N TYR A 29 -5.39 12.24 0.69
CA TYR A 29 -5.65 11.99 -0.73
C TYR A 29 -6.34 10.64 -0.99
N ILE A 30 -6.53 9.82 0.05
CA ILE A 30 -6.98 8.42 -0.11
C ILE A 30 -8.36 8.31 -0.76
N ASP A 31 -9.24 9.28 -0.48
CA ASP A 31 -10.59 9.35 -1.05
C ASP A 31 -10.63 9.93 -2.47
N MET A 32 -9.51 10.46 -2.97
CA MET A 32 -9.43 10.92 -4.36
C MET A 32 -9.36 9.74 -5.33
N PRO A 33 -9.91 9.88 -6.56
CA PRO A 33 -9.75 8.87 -7.59
C PRO A 33 -8.26 8.57 -7.86
N VAL A 34 -7.88 7.29 -7.91
CA VAL A 34 -6.48 6.86 -8.14
C VAL A 34 -5.89 7.43 -9.43
N GLN A 35 -6.70 7.69 -10.46
CA GLN A 35 -6.28 8.34 -11.70
C GLN A 35 -5.77 9.78 -11.52
N SER A 36 -6.07 10.42 -10.39
CA SER A 36 -5.58 11.76 -10.03
C SER A 36 -4.27 11.72 -9.24
N TYR A 37 -3.76 10.54 -8.91
CA TYR A 37 -2.54 10.37 -8.14
C TYR A 37 -1.33 10.66 -9.03
N SER A 38 -0.31 11.31 -8.46
CA SER A 38 0.99 11.39 -9.13
C SER A 38 1.61 10.00 -9.25
N SER A 39 2.56 9.84 -10.17
CA SER A 39 3.32 8.59 -10.33
C SER A 39 3.95 8.12 -9.01
N GLY A 40 4.44 9.06 -8.19
CA GLY A 40 5.00 8.75 -6.87
C GLY A 40 3.94 8.26 -5.87
N MET A 41 2.74 8.85 -5.86
CA MET A 41 1.65 8.41 -4.98
C MET A 41 1.16 7.01 -5.35
N VAL A 42 1.04 6.71 -6.65
CA VAL A 42 0.68 5.35 -7.13
C VAL A 42 1.71 4.34 -6.66
N VAL A 43 3.00 4.63 -6.82
CA VAL A 43 4.08 3.75 -6.38
C VAL A 43 4.06 3.55 -4.86
N ARG A 44 3.91 4.63 -4.07
CA ARG A 44 3.82 4.53 -2.61
C ARG A 44 2.63 3.69 -2.17
N LEU A 45 1.44 3.88 -2.75
CA LEU A 45 0.26 3.10 -2.41
C LEU A 45 0.44 1.62 -2.76
N GLY A 46 0.92 1.31 -3.98
CA GLY A 46 1.15 -0.06 -4.43
C GLY A 46 2.18 -0.79 -3.55
N PHE A 47 3.25 -0.08 -3.19
CA PHE A 47 4.25 -0.57 -2.26
C PHE A 47 3.63 -0.84 -0.87
N SER A 48 2.85 0.10 -0.34
CA SER A 48 2.22 -0.01 0.98
C SER A 48 1.30 -1.22 1.08
N VAL A 49 0.52 -1.46 0.02
CA VAL A 49 -0.33 -2.65 -0.11
C VAL A 49 0.51 -3.93 -0.11
N ALA A 50 1.60 -3.98 -0.90
CA ALA A 50 2.46 -5.15 -0.98
C ALA A 50 3.13 -5.51 0.35
N ALA A 51 3.54 -4.49 1.13
CA ALA A 51 4.16 -4.68 2.44
C ALA A 51 3.20 -5.25 3.50
N HIS A 52 1.89 -5.04 3.35
CA HIS A 52 0.87 -5.46 4.31
C HIS A 52 0.10 -6.72 3.89
N LEU A 53 0.35 -7.25 2.68
CA LEU A 53 -0.32 -8.45 2.17
C LEU A 53 0.30 -9.77 2.66
N GLU A 54 1.41 -9.72 3.39
CA GLU A 54 2.19 -10.89 3.87
C GLU A 54 2.28 -12.04 2.83
N PRO A 55 2.77 -11.78 1.60
CA PRO A 55 2.84 -12.81 0.58
C PRO A 55 3.97 -13.82 0.87
N ASP A 56 3.77 -15.09 0.49
CA ASP A 56 4.83 -16.12 0.54
C ASP A 56 6.03 -15.75 -0.34
N ILE A 57 5.77 -15.10 -1.49
CA ILE A 57 6.77 -14.62 -2.44
C ILE A 57 6.34 -13.25 -2.96
N LEU A 58 7.19 -12.24 -2.76
CA LEU A 58 7.01 -10.89 -3.31
C LEU A 58 8.00 -10.66 -4.45
N LEU A 59 7.49 -10.36 -5.65
CA LEU A 59 8.29 -9.94 -6.79
C LEU A 59 8.19 -8.42 -6.95
N VAL A 60 9.34 -7.74 -6.98
CA VAL A 60 9.44 -6.28 -7.10
C VAL A 60 10.39 -5.98 -8.25
N ASP A 61 9.95 -5.17 -9.21
CA ASP A 61 10.80 -4.70 -10.32
C ASP A 61 10.80 -3.17 -10.34
N GLU A 62 11.98 -2.56 -10.37
CA GLU A 62 12.24 -1.11 -10.46
C GLU A 62 11.66 -0.19 -9.36
N VAL A 63 11.03 -0.71 -8.30
CA VAL A 63 10.31 0.12 -7.30
C VAL A 63 11.17 0.61 -6.11
N LEU A 64 12.39 0.09 -5.95
CA LEU A 64 13.20 0.28 -4.73
C LEU A 64 13.64 1.73 -4.47
N ALA A 65 13.77 2.55 -5.52
CA ALA A 65 14.20 3.94 -5.40
C ALA A 65 13.19 4.83 -4.65
N VAL A 66 11.90 4.46 -4.64
CA VAL A 66 10.84 5.21 -3.94
C VAL A 66 10.72 4.78 -2.48
N GLY A 67 11.18 3.56 -2.17
CA GLY A 67 11.22 3.02 -0.82
C GLY A 67 12.39 3.55 0.03
N ASP A 68 13.56 3.81 -0.54
CA ASP A 68 14.82 3.96 0.24
C ASP A 68 14.80 5.02 1.37
N LEU A 69 14.00 6.09 1.25
CA LEU A 69 13.85 7.11 2.30
C LEU A 69 12.86 6.73 3.41
N ALA A 70 11.80 6.00 3.09
CA ALA A 70 10.79 5.54 4.05
C ALA A 70 11.15 4.17 4.67
N PHE A 71 11.98 3.37 3.98
CA PHE A 71 12.38 2.02 4.35
C PHE A 71 13.58 1.97 5.29
N LYS A 72 14.38 3.03 5.36
CA LYS A 72 15.63 2.99 6.12
C LYS A 72 15.48 2.99 7.64
N THR A 73 14.31 3.29 8.21
CA THR A 73 14.12 3.15 9.67
C THR A 73 12.65 3.03 10.07
N LYS A 74 12.17 1.81 10.32
CA LYS A 74 11.25 1.49 11.43
C LYS A 74 11.22 -0.02 11.70
#